data_AF-A0A950XP08-F1
#
_entry.id   AF-A0A950XP08-F1
#
_cell.length_a   1.000
_cell.length_b   1.000
_cell.length_c   1.000
_cell.angle_alpha   90.00
_cell.angle_beta   90.00
_cell.angle_gamma   90.00
#
_symmetry.space_group_name_H-M   'P 1'
#
loop_
_entity.id
_entity.type
_entity.pdbx_description
1 polymer ?
#
loop_
_entity_poly.entity_id
_entity_poly.type
_entity_poly.pdbx_seq_one_letter_code
_entity_poly.pdbx_strand_id
1 'polypeptide(L)'
;MTYSRRVVLTVSLVATTGLALVLGVTDPAPPLNYPTRFFVWNLVLACTPMFFAVGFAVVRRRIWLIPLGLGWLAFLPNAPYLVTDVVHLDSGAQLWRHVMQYGVAAWTGVILGVVSMHLVYQRIEREFGAVTGWIAVVVSVGLCAIGVVIGRFQRWNSWDLVTQPGAVAATTLDWARSPLTYVQPTGVALAVGGFFGLAYLTLWSIWPSSGPARALVAGHEVSARQQVLTAADPQSDDLLY
;
A
#
# COMPACT_ATOMS: atom_id res chain seq x y z
N MET A 1 -9.03 -14.56 3.00
CA MET A 1 -8.61 -14.37 4.41
C MET A 1 -9.69 -14.86 5.36
N THR A 2 -9.33 -15.67 6.34
CA THR A 2 -10.25 -16.05 7.44
C THR A 2 -10.53 -14.85 8.34
N TYR A 3 -11.66 -14.87 9.05
CA TYR A 3 -12.04 -13.82 10.01
C TYR A 3 -10.93 -13.58 11.05
N SER A 4 -10.36 -14.66 11.61
CA SER A 4 -9.30 -14.57 12.61
C SER A 4 -8.04 -13.85 12.11
N ARG A 5 -7.63 -14.08 10.85
CA ARG A 5 -6.47 -13.38 10.26
C ARG A 5 -6.73 -11.87 10.10
N ARG A 6 -7.96 -11.47 9.78
CA ARG A 6 -8.34 -10.05 9.69
C ARG A 6 -8.31 -9.38 11.06
N VAL A 7 -8.85 -10.04 12.09
CA VAL A 7 -8.81 -9.52 13.46
C VAL A 7 -7.36 -9.33 13.92
N VAL A 8 -6.50 -10.33 13.72
CA VAL A 8 -5.07 -10.22 14.06
C VAL A 8 -4.42 -9.05 13.32
N LEU A 9 -4.64 -8.90 12.01
CA LEU A 9 -4.09 -7.78 11.25
C LEU A 9 -4.55 -6.42 11.80
N THR A 10 -5.85 -6.27 12.10
CA THR A 10 -6.40 -5.03 12.64
C THR A 10 -5.84 -4.73 14.03
N VAL A 11 -5.80 -5.71 14.92
CA VAL A 11 -5.24 -5.56 16.27
C VAL A 11 -3.75 -5.19 16.19
N SER A 12 -2.98 -5.88 15.34
CA SER A 12 -1.56 -5.57 15.14
C SER A 12 -1.37 -4.14 14.62
N LEU A 13 -2.16 -3.69 13.64
CA LEU A 13 -2.08 -2.33 13.12
C LEU A 13 -2.39 -1.28 14.20
N VAL A 14 -3.47 -1.47 14.96
CA VAL A 14 -3.84 -0.58 16.06
C VAL A 14 -2.75 -0.56 17.14
N ALA A 15 -2.20 -1.72 17.48
CA ALA A 15 -1.13 -1.85 18.47
C ALA A 15 0.16 -1.16 17.99
N THR A 16 0.56 -1.32 16.73
CA THR A 16 1.76 -0.67 16.18
C THR A 16 1.58 0.85 16.06
N THR A 17 0.39 1.33 15.69
CA THR A 17 0.08 2.77 15.69
C THR A 17 0.10 3.34 17.11
N GLY A 18 -0.47 2.62 18.08
CA GLY A 18 -0.44 2.99 19.49
C GLY A 18 0.99 3.04 20.03
N LEU A 19 1.82 2.05 19.69
CA LEU A 19 3.24 2.03 20.05
C LEU A 19 4.01 3.21 19.45
N ALA A 20 3.81 3.51 18.16
CA ALA A 20 4.42 4.67 17.51
C ALA A 20 4.03 5.97 18.21
N LEU A 21 2.75 6.12 18.56
CA LEU A 21 2.24 7.29 19.28
C LEU A 21 2.86 7.43 20.67
N VAL A 22 2.93 6.34 21.44
CA VAL A 22 3.54 6.33 22.78
C VAL A 22 5.00 6.73 22.69
N LEU A 23 5.77 6.17 21.75
CA LEU A 23 7.18 6.52 21.55
C LEU A 23 7.36 8.00 21.21
N GLY A 24 6.49 8.57 20.37
CA GLY A 24 6.55 10.00 20.04
C GLY A 24 6.14 10.93 21.18
N VAL A 25 5.11 10.59 21.95
CA VAL A 25 4.59 11.44 23.05
C VAL A 25 5.48 11.38 24.29
N THR A 26 6.10 10.23 24.54
CA THR A 26 7.01 10.04 25.69
C THR A 26 8.44 10.47 25.41
N ASP A 27 8.71 11.04 24.23
CA ASP A 27 10.03 11.53 23.84
C ASP A 27 10.42 12.76 24.69
N PRO A 28 11.41 12.68 25.59
CA PRO A 28 11.82 13.80 26.44
C PRO A 28 12.63 14.87 25.71
N ALA A 29 13.14 14.59 24.50
CA ALA A 29 13.95 15.53 23.74
C ALA A 29 13.70 15.36 22.22
N PRO A 30 12.50 15.72 21.77
CA PRO A 30 12.15 15.66 20.36
C PRO A 30 13.03 16.62 19.54
N PRO A 31 13.36 16.28 18.28
CA PRO A 31 14.13 17.16 17.42
C PRO A 31 13.46 18.53 17.26
N LEU A 32 14.23 19.62 17.42
CA LEU A 32 13.71 21.00 17.34
C LEU A 32 13.00 21.29 16.00
N ASN A 33 13.50 20.70 14.91
CA ASN A 33 12.96 20.87 13.57
C ASN A 33 11.73 19.98 13.29
N TYR A 34 11.45 19.01 14.16
CA TYR A 34 10.39 18.03 14.01
C TYR A 34 9.77 17.70 15.38
N PRO A 35 8.99 18.63 15.95
CA PRO A 35 8.41 18.45 17.27
C PRO A 35 7.38 17.33 17.28
N THR A 36 7.13 16.73 18.45
CA THR A 36 6.16 15.66 18.66
C THR A 36 4.79 15.93 18.01
N ARG A 37 4.29 17.18 18.06
CA ARG A 37 3.02 17.54 17.40
C ARG A 37 3.01 17.25 15.90
N PHE A 38 4.13 17.47 15.21
CA PHE A 38 4.25 17.25 13.78
C PHE A 38 4.38 15.76 13.47
N PHE A 39 5.12 15.02 14.31
CA PHE A 39 5.16 13.56 14.26
C PHE A 39 3.76 12.94 14.39
N VAL A 40 3.01 13.34 15.43
CA VAL A 40 1.66 12.83 15.68
C VAL A 40 0.73 13.20 14.53
N TRP A 41 0.84 14.42 14.00
CA TRP A 41 0.06 14.83 12.83
C TRP A 41 0.36 13.97 11.60
N ASN A 42 1.64 13.70 11.30
CA ASN A 42 2.03 12.82 10.21
C ASN A 42 1.53 11.38 10.41
N LEU A 43 1.56 10.87 11.65
CA LEU A 43 1.02 9.55 11.96
C LEU A 43 -0.51 9.48 11.74
N VAL A 44 -1.24 10.53 12.09
CA VAL A 44 -2.68 10.65 11.81
C VAL A 44 -2.93 10.67 10.31
N LEU A 45 -2.19 11.50 9.55
CA LEU A 45 -2.31 11.56 8.10
C LEU A 45 -2.00 10.22 7.43
N ALA A 46 -1.04 9.45 7.95
CA ALA A 46 -0.71 8.11 7.45
C ALA A 46 -1.83 7.08 7.69
N CYS A 47 -2.69 7.29 8.71
CA CYS A 47 -3.84 6.43 8.96
C CYS A 47 -5.03 6.76 8.04
N THR A 48 -5.15 8.00 7.58
CA THR A 48 -6.27 8.49 6.75
C THR A 48 -6.59 7.63 5.51
N PRO A 49 -5.61 7.19 4.69
CA PRO A 49 -5.86 6.33 3.53
C PRO A 49 -6.60 5.05 3.90
N MET A 50 -6.29 4.45 5.05
CA MET A 50 -6.94 3.22 5.50
C MET A 50 -8.44 3.41 5.70
N PHE A 51 -8.87 4.55 6.27
CA PHE A 51 -10.30 4.85 6.45
C PHE A 51 -11.02 5.01 5.11
N PHE A 52 -10.42 5.73 4.16
CA PHE A 52 -10.97 5.87 2.81
C PHE A 52 -11.05 4.54 2.07
N ALA A 53 -10.02 3.69 2.19
CA ALA A 53 -9.98 2.36 1.57
C ALA A 53 -11.05 1.42 2.14
N VAL A 54 -11.26 1.42 3.46
CA VAL A 54 -12.34 0.66 4.10
C VAL A 54 -13.70 1.17 3.62
N GLY A 55 -13.90 2.48 3.58
CA GLY A 55 -15.11 3.08 3.02
C GLY A 55 -15.35 2.65 1.57
N PHE A 56 -14.32 2.73 0.73
CA PHE A 56 -14.36 2.34 -0.68
C PHE A 56 -14.70 0.85 -0.86
N ALA A 57 -14.17 -0.02 0.01
CA ALA A 57 -14.43 -1.45 -0.04
C ALA A 57 -15.88 -1.82 0.33
N VAL A 58 -16.48 -1.10 1.29
CA VAL A 58 -17.79 -1.41 1.88
C VAL A 58 -18.94 -0.68 1.19
N VAL A 59 -18.69 0.48 0.58
CA VAL A 59 -19.76 1.30 0.01
C VAL A 59 -20.51 0.56 -1.10
N ARG A 60 -21.85 0.61 -1.04
CA ARG A 60 -22.73 -0.05 -2.03
C ARG A 60 -23.15 0.90 -3.16
N ARG A 61 -23.28 2.19 -2.85
CA ARG A 61 -23.72 3.20 -3.81
C ARG A 61 -22.54 3.67 -4.65
N ARG A 62 -22.62 3.41 -5.97
CA ARG A 62 -21.54 3.69 -6.92
C ARG A 62 -21.09 5.16 -6.97
N ILE A 63 -21.99 6.10 -6.66
CA ILE A 63 -21.68 7.55 -6.60
C ILE A 63 -20.56 7.89 -5.60
N TRP A 64 -20.40 7.09 -4.55
CA TRP A 64 -19.37 7.31 -3.52
C TRP A 64 -18.01 6.68 -3.86
N LEU A 65 -17.92 5.84 -4.90
CA LEU A 65 -16.64 5.24 -5.29
C LEU A 65 -15.63 6.31 -5.71
N ILE A 66 -16.06 7.28 -6.51
CA ILE A 66 -15.18 8.35 -7.01
C ILE A 66 -14.62 9.20 -5.85
N PRO A 67 -15.43 9.81 -4.97
CA PRO A 67 -14.89 10.65 -3.89
C PRO A 67 -14.05 9.84 -2.89
N LEU A 68 -14.42 8.60 -2.57
CA LEU A 68 -13.63 7.76 -1.66
C LEU A 68 -12.31 7.32 -2.29
N GLY A 69 -12.31 6.98 -3.59
CA GLY A 69 -11.11 6.61 -4.34
C GLY A 69 -10.16 7.79 -4.51
N LEU A 70 -10.68 8.97 -4.85
CA LEU A 70 -9.88 10.20 -4.95
C LEU A 70 -9.32 10.63 -3.59
N GLY A 71 -10.15 10.58 -2.53
CA GLY A 71 -9.69 10.85 -1.16
C GLY A 71 -8.60 9.87 -0.73
N TRP A 72 -8.80 8.57 -0.97
CA TRP A 72 -7.78 7.56 -0.73
C TRP A 72 -6.47 7.90 -1.45
N LEU A 73 -6.53 8.17 -2.76
CA LEU A 73 -5.34 8.42 -3.58
C LEU A 73 -4.61 9.71 -3.17
N ALA A 74 -5.34 10.76 -2.79
CA ALA A 74 -4.77 12.03 -2.35
C ALA A 74 -4.01 11.91 -1.02
N PHE A 75 -4.50 11.07 -0.10
CA PHE A 75 -3.85 10.86 1.19
C PHE A 75 -2.85 9.70 1.18
N LEU A 76 -2.91 8.78 0.23
CA LEU A 76 -2.06 7.58 0.15
C LEU A 76 -0.56 7.88 0.31
N PRO A 77 0.02 8.94 -0.30
CA PRO A 77 1.44 9.23 -0.16
C PRO A 77 1.90 9.49 1.29
N ASN A 78 1.01 9.90 2.18
CA ASN A 78 1.35 10.14 3.60
C ASN A 78 1.76 8.86 4.34
N ALA A 79 1.28 7.70 3.89
CA ALA A 79 1.63 6.43 4.50
C ALA A 79 3.12 6.05 4.30
N PRO A 80 3.66 5.98 3.05
CA PRO A 80 5.09 5.79 2.83
C PRO A 80 5.93 7.02 3.21
N TYR A 81 5.34 8.21 3.37
CA TYR A 81 6.06 9.41 3.83
C TYR A 81 6.77 9.20 5.18
N LEU A 82 6.17 8.43 6.10
CA LEU A 82 6.77 8.13 7.41
C LEU A 82 8.15 7.47 7.31
N VAL A 83 8.44 6.72 6.23
CA VAL A 83 9.76 6.14 5.97
C VAL A 83 10.82 7.23 5.84
N THR A 84 10.43 8.37 5.28
CA THR A 84 11.34 9.47 5.05
C THR A 84 11.55 10.31 6.31
N ASP A 85 10.65 10.27 7.30
CA ASP A 85 10.79 11.04 8.54
C ASP A 85 12.04 10.68 9.35
N VAL A 86 12.67 9.55 9.04
CA VAL A 86 14.03 9.14 9.47
C VAL A 86 15.11 10.20 9.18
N VAL A 87 14.90 11.14 8.26
CA VAL A 87 15.87 12.25 8.03
C VAL A 87 16.00 13.19 9.23
N HIS A 88 15.01 13.21 10.13
CA HIS A 88 15.03 14.05 11.33
C HIS A 88 15.79 13.37 12.48
N LEU A 89 16.38 12.19 12.22
CA LEU A 89 17.33 11.58 13.14
C LEU A 89 18.52 12.51 13.33
N ASP A 90 18.64 13.03 14.55
CA ASP A 90 19.81 13.78 14.96
C ASP A 90 20.88 12.84 15.55
N SER A 91 22.15 13.16 15.31
CA SER A 91 23.29 12.42 15.83
C SER A 91 23.54 12.83 17.28
N GLY A 92 22.87 12.15 18.22
CA GLY A 92 23.03 12.40 19.65
C GLY A 92 22.83 11.15 20.51
N ALA A 93 22.95 11.31 21.83
CA ALA A 93 22.81 10.21 22.80
C ALA A 93 21.46 9.47 22.74
N GLN A 94 20.47 10.06 22.07
CA GLN A 94 19.10 9.55 21.94
C GLN A 94 18.81 8.94 20.56
N LEU A 95 19.83 8.83 19.69
CA LEU A 95 19.72 8.28 18.34
C LEU A 95 19.01 6.92 18.33
N TRP A 96 19.35 6.01 19.24
CA TRP A 96 18.74 4.68 19.32
C TRP A 96 17.22 4.74 19.55
N ARG A 97 16.74 5.69 20.39
CA ARG A 97 15.32 5.86 20.68
C ARG A 97 14.60 6.45 19.48
N HIS A 98 15.19 7.47 18.85
CA HIS A 98 14.61 8.07 17.65
C HIS A 98 14.55 7.05 16.49
N VAL A 99 15.59 6.20 16.33
CA VAL A 99 15.57 5.09 15.35
C VAL A 99 14.42 4.13 15.63
N MET A 100 14.16 3.77 16.89
CA MET A 100 13.00 2.94 17.24
C MET A 100 11.68 3.66 16.96
N GLN A 101 11.54 4.93 17.36
CA GLN A 101 10.33 5.72 17.15
C GLN A 101 9.98 5.87 15.67
N TYR A 102 10.91 6.40 14.87
CA TYR A 102 10.70 6.58 13.43
C TYR A 102 10.65 5.25 12.68
N GLY A 103 11.38 4.23 13.14
CA GLY A 103 11.33 2.88 12.57
C GLY A 103 9.96 2.22 12.74
N VAL A 104 9.38 2.27 13.95
CA VAL A 104 8.02 1.75 14.20
C VAL A 104 6.98 2.56 13.43
N ALA A 105 7.13 3.88 13.34
CA ALA A 105 6.25 4.73 12.53
C ALA A 105 6.33 4.39 11.04
N ALA A 106 7.54 4.27 10.49
CA ALA A 106 7.77 3.88 9.10
C ALA A 106 7.17 2.51 8.79
N TRP A 107 7.40 1.52 9.65
CA TRP A 107 6.80 0.19 9.54
C TRP A 107 5.27 0.26 9.51
N THR A 108 4.68 1.00 10.45
CA THR A 108 3.23 1.19 10.56
C THR A 108 2.67 1.85 9.30
N GLY A 109 3.31 2.90 8.81
CA GLY A 109 2.92 3.61 7.59
C GLY A 109 2.95 2.71 6.36
N VAL A 110 4.01 1.92 6.19
CA VAL A 110 4.12 0.98 5.06
C VAL A 110 2.99 -0.05 5.10
N ILE A 111 2.73 -0.70 6.24
CA ILE A 111 1.66 -1.69 6.32
C ILE A 111 0.29 -1.05 6.09
N LEU A 112 0.00 0.10 6.70
CA LEU A 112 -1.25 0.83 6.47
C LEU A 112 -1.45 1.16 4.99
N GLY A 113 -0.42 1.70 4.35
CA GLY A 113 -0.43 2.04 2.93
C GLY A 113 -0.70 0.82 2.06
N VAL A 114 0.09 -0.25 2.24
CA VAL A 114 -0.01 -1.46 1.43
C VAL A 114 -1.35 -2.20 1.66
N VAL A 115 -1.83 -2.31 2.90
CA VAL A 115 -3.12 -2.91 3.21
C VAL A 115 -4.27 -2.08 2.62
N SER A 116 -4.22 -0.76 2.72
CA SER A 116 -5.22 0.12 2.13
C SER A 116 -5.28 -0.04 0.60
N MET A 117 -4.12 -0.14 -0.05
CA MET A 117 -4.02 -0.35 -1.49
C MET A 117 -4.58 -1.72 -1.90
N HIS A 118 -4.33 -2.75 -1.10
CA HIS A 118 -4.87 -4.09 -1.37
C HIS A 118 -6.40 -4.14 -1.25
N LEU A 119 -6.99 -3.39 -0.32
CA LEU A 119 -8.46 -3.28 -0.22
C LEU A 119 -9.06 -2.64 -1.48
N VAL A 120 -8.42 -1.57 -1.98
CA VAL A 120 -8.85 -0.90 -3.22
C VAL A 120 -8.67 -1.82 -4.42
N TYR A 121 -7.51 -2.48 -4.54
CA TYR A 121 -7.23 -3.48 -5.58
C TYR A 121 -8.32 -4.56 -5.63
N GLN A 122 -8.65 -5.20 -4.50
CA GLN A 122 -9.66 -6.25 -4.46
C GLN A 122 -11.04 -5.76 -4.90
N ARG A 123 -11.40 -4.51 -4.59
CA ARG A 123 -12.69 -3.96 -5.01
C ARG A 123 -12.69 -3.71 -6.52
N ILE A 124 -11.63 -3.11 -7.05
CA ILE A 124 -11.50 -2.84 -8.49
C ILE A 124 -11.43 -4.13 -9.28
N GLU A 125 -10.68 -5.13 -8.82
CA GLU A 125 -10.58 -6.45 -9.45
C GLU A 125 -11.95 -7.10 -9.59
N ARG A 126 -12.78 -7.05 -8.54
CA ARG A 126 -14.12 -7.65 -8.54
C ARG A 126 -15.09 -6.95 -9.48
N GLU A 127 -15.00 -5.64 -9.64
CA GLU A 127 -15.94 -4.86 -10.46
C GLU A 127 -15.50 -4.66 -11.91
N PHE A 128 -14.20 -4.52 -12.14
CA PHE A 128 -13.62 -4.09 -13.42
C PHE A 128 -12.53 -5.02 -13.95
N GLY A 129 -12.19 -6.08 -13.21
CA GLY A 129 -11.21 -7.09 -13.60
C GLY A 129 -9.79 -6.84 -13.12
N ALA A 130 -8.97 -7.88 -13.18
CA ALA A 130 -7.60 -7.90 -12.63
C ALA A 130 -6.66 -6.88 -13.29
N VAL A 131 -6.79 -6.66 -14.61
CA VAL A 131 -5.96 -5.70 -15.35
C VAL A 131 -6.14 -4.28 -14.80
N THR A 132 -7.40 -3.82 -14.64
CA THR A 132 -7.71 -2.50 -14.08
C THR A 132 -7.23 -2.38 -12.62
N GLY A 133 -7.34 -3.47 -11.84
CA GLY A 133 -6.79 -3.52 -10.49
C GLY A 133 -5.28 -3.29 -10.45
N TRP A 134 -4.53 -3.97 -11.32
CA TRP A 134 -3.07 -3.80 -11.41
C TRP A 134 -2.66 -2.43 -11.94
N ILE A 135 -3.39 -1.88 -12.91
CA ILE A 135 -3.17 -0.49 -13.37
C ILE A 135 -3.35 0.48 -12.20
N ALA A 136 -4.40 0.31 -11.39
CA ALA A 136 -4.63 1.14 -10.22
C ALA A 136 -3.48 1.06 -9.21
N VAL A 137 -2.93 -0.14 -8.97
CA VAL A 137 -1.75 -0.35 -8.12
C VAL A 137 -0.53 0.40 -8.67
N VAL A 138 -0.19 0.21 -9.95
CA VAL A 138 0.98 0.85 -10.58
C VAL A 138 0.87 2.38 -10.53
N VAL A 139 -0.30 2.92 -10.88
CA VAL A 139 -0.57 4.35 -10.80
C VAL A 139 -0.44 4.87 -9.37
N SER A 140 -0.97 4.13 -8.39
CA SER A 140 -0.92 4.51 -6.98
C SER A 140 0.50 4.52 -6.43
N VAL A 141 1.32 3.53 -6.79
CA VAL A 141 2.75 3.49 -6.42
C VAL A 141 3.51 4.66 -7.03
N GLY A 142 3.28 4.95 -8.33
CA GLY A 142 3.88 6.10 -9.00
C GLY A 142 3.51 7.43 -8.35
N LEU A 143 2.22 7.61 -8.04
CA LEU A 143 1.73 8.81 -7.35
C LEU A 143 2.27 8.92 -5.91
N CYS A 144 2.49 7.81 -5.21
CA CYS A 144 3.17 7.84 -3.91
C CYS A 144 4.62 8.31 -4.01
N ALA A 145 5.36 7.79 -4.99
CA ALA A 145 6.74 8.20 -5.23
C ALA A 145 6.83 9.71 -5.51
N ILE A 146 5.93 10.23 -6.35
CA ILE A 146 5.82 11.66 -6.66
C ILE A 146 5.40 12.44 -5.40
N GLY A 147 4.36 12.01 -4.71
CA GLY A 147 3.82 12.71 -3.53
C GLY A 147 4.84 12.81 -2.39
N VAL A 148 5.65 11.77 -2.17
CA VAL A 148 6.74 11.81 -1.20
C VAL A 148 7.82 12.81 -1.62
N VAL A 149 8.22 12.85 -2.88
CA VAL A 149 9.17 13.87 -3.37
C VAL A 149 8.63 15.28 -3.19
N ILE A 150 7.38 15.54 -3.57
CA ILE A 150 6.73 16.84 -3.42
C ILE A 150 6.69 17.25 -1.94
N GLY A 151 6.19 16.37 -1.06
CA GLY A 151 6.08 16.68 0.36
C GLY A 151 7.44 16.83 1.06
N ARG A 152 8.52 16.28 0.50
CA ARG A 152 9.86 16.31 1.11
C ARG A 152 10.73 17.45 0.62
N PHE A 153 10.80 17.66 -0.68
CA PHE A 153 11.65 18.69 -1.26
C PHE A 153 10.94 20.04 -1.35
N GLN A 154 9.62 20.01 -1.49
CA GLN A 154 8.85 21.23 -1.67
C GLN A 154 7.91 21.55 -0.49
N ARG A 155 7.82 20.66 0.53
CA ARG A 155 7.04 20.83 1.79
C ARG A 155 5.54 21.12 1.60
N TRP A 156 4.97 20.79 0.44
CA TRP A 156 3.53 20.93 0.20
C TRP A 156 2.77 19.84 0.96
N ASN A 157 1.71 20.23 1.65
CA ASN A 157 0.77 19.32 2.30
C ASN A 157 -0.33 18.88 1.33
N SER A 158 -1.08 17.83 1.68
CA SER A 158 -2.30 17.43 0.96
C SER A 158 -3.34 18.56 0.85
N TRP A 159 -3.28 19.56 1.75
CA TRP A 159 -4.10 20.78 1.70
C TRP A 159 -3.69 21.73 0.58
N ASP A 160 -2.39 21.81 0.27
CA ASP A 160 -1.89 22.72 -0.75
C ASP A 160 -2.18 22.23 -2.18
N LEU A 161 -2.39 20.92 -2.33
CA LEU A 161 -2.92 20.31 -3.56
C LEU A 161 -4.36 20.75 -3.86
N VAL A 162 -5.12 21.11 -2.83
CA VAL A 162 -6.51 21.60 -2.94
C VAL A 162 -6.54 23.11 -3.11
N THR A 163 -5.66 23.85 -2.42
CA THR A 163 -5.64 25.32 -2.48
C THR A 163 -4.89 25.87 -3.69
N GLN A 164 -3.86 25.17 -4.19
CA GLN A 164 -3.03 25.63 -5.32
C GLN A 164 -2.59 24.47 -6.26
N PRO A 165 -3.53 23.76 -6.89
CA PRO A 165 -3.23 22.59 -7.73
C PRO A 165 -2.30 22.91 -8.91
N GLY A 166 -2.41 24.11 -9.50
CA GLY A 166 -1.62 24.51 -10.67
C GLY A 166 -0.12 24.66 -10.40
N ALA A 167 0.25 25.18 -9.24
CA ALA A 167 1.66 25.36 -8.86
C ALA A 167 2.34 24.02 -8.57
N VAL A 168 1.63 23.10 -7.91
CA VAL A 168 2.13 21.73 -7.67
C VAL A 168 2.24 20.95 -8.97
N ALA A 169 1.26 21.08 -9.87
CA ALA A 169 1.31 20.41 -11.16
C ALA A 169 2.47 20.91 -12.01
N ALA A 170 2.68 22.23 -12.12
CA ALA A 170 3.76 22.82 -12.92
C ALA A 170 5.15 22.38 -12.43
N THR A 171 5.41 22.48 -11.13
CA THR A 171 6.70 22.07 -10.54
C THR A 171 6.97 20.56 -10.69
N THR A 172 5.92 19.74 -10.56
CA THR A 172 6.01 18.29 -10.80
C THR A 172 6.30 17.99 -12.27
N LEU A 173 5.65 18.71 -13.20
CA LEU A 173 5.84 18.52 -14.63
C LEU A 173 7.24 18.93 -15.08
N ASP A 174 7.78 20.03 -14.54
CA ASP A 174 9.13 20.51 -14.86
C ASP A 174 10.19 19.52 -14.36
N TRP A 175 10.01 18.97 -13.16
CA TRP A 175 10.86 17.89 -12.67
C TRP A 175 10.74 16.62 -13.53
N ALA A 176 9.52 16.19 -13.86
CA ALA A 176 9.28 15.00 -14.67
C ALA A 176 9.86 15.11 -16.10
N ARG A 177 9.98 16.33 -16.64
CA ARG A 177 10.61 16.61 -17.93
C ARG A 177 12.14 16.64 -17.88
N SER A 178 12.74 16.78 -16.69
CA SER A 178 14.20 16.85 -16.51
C SER A 178 14.68 16.01 -15.32
N PRO A 179 14.38 14.70 -15.27
CA PRO A 179 14.69 13.86 -14.12
C PRO A 179 16.20 13.69 -13.88
N LEU A 180 17.01 13.81 -14.94
CA LEU A 180 18.47 13.70 -14.88
C LEU A 180 19.15 14.96 -14.29
N THR A 181 18.47 16.11 -14.30
CA THR A 181 18.97 17.34 -13.66
C THR A 181 18.74 17.30 -12.14
N TYR A 182 17.71 16.57 -11.69
CA TYR A 182 17.32 16.45 -10.28
C TYR A 182 17.58 15.04 -9.74
N VAL A 183 18.84 14.60 -9.76
CA VAL A 183 19.25 13.23 -9.42
C VAL A 183 18.80 12.80 -8.02
N GLN A 184 18.87 13.69 -7.02
CA GLN A 184 18.50 13.37 -5.64
C GLN A 184 16.99 13.14 -5.46
N PRO A 185 16.08 14.05 -5.90
CA PRO A 185 14.64 13.78 -5.95
C PRO A 185 14.25 12.52 -6.75
N THR A 186 14.89 12.32 -7.91
CA THR A 186 14.66 11.15 -8.77
C THR A 186 15.07 9.85 -8.07
N GLY A 187 16.23 9.83 -7.41
CA GLY A 187 16.67 8.67 -6.61
C GLY A 187 15.72 8.35 -5.46
N VAL A 188 15.22 9.35 -4.75
CA VAL A 188 14.24 9.16 -3.67
C VAL A 188 12.91 8.63 -4.20
N ALA A 189 12.39 9.17 -5.31
CA ALA A 189 11.18 8.66 -5.94
C ALA A 189 11.31 7.20 -6.34
N LEU A 190 12.42 6.82 -6.98
CA LEU A 190 12.66 5.43 -7.38
C LEU A 190 12.80 4.51 -6.17
N ALA A 191 13.51 4.94 -5.11
CA ALA A 191 13.66 4.18 -3.89
C ALA A 191 12.32 3.96 -3.19
N VAL A 192 11.51 5.01 -3.00
CA VAL A 192 10.20 4.94 -2.34
C VAL A 192 9.21 4.13 -3.19
N GLY A 193 9.13 4.40 -4.49
CA GLY A 193 8.25 3.67 -5.41
C GLY A 193 8.62 2.19 -5.50
N GLY A 194 9.91 1.89 -5.64
CA GLY A 194 10.42 0.52 -5.66
C GLY A 194 10.17 -0.21 -4.33
N PHE A 195 10.50 0.42 -3.21
CA PHE A 195 10.27 -0.15 -1.87
C PHE A 195 8.78 -0.40 -1.62
N PHE A 196 7.92 0.57 -1.90
CA PHE A 196 6.48 0.45 -1.66
C PHE A 196 5.81 -0.53 -2.63
N GLY A 197 6.24 -0.56 -3.89
CA GLY A 197 5.80 -1.55 -4.88
C GLY A 197 6.20 -2.98 -4.49
N LEU A 198 7.45 -3.17 -4.06
CA LEU A 198 7.92 -4.47 -3.56
C LEU A 198 7.18 -4.88 -2.27
N ALA A 199 6.96 -3.94 -1.34
CA ALA A 199 6.16 -4.19 -0.14
C ALA A 199 4.72 -4.61 -0.47
N TYR A 200 4.13 -4.06 -1.54
CA TYR A 200 2.85 -4.52 -2.04
C TYR A 200 2.90 -5.91 -2.66
N LEU A 201 3.90 -6.20 -3.49
CA LEU A 201 4.06 -7.52 -4.10
C LEU A 201 4.28 -8.61 -3.04
N THR A 202 5.04 -8.32 -1.98
CA THR A 202 5.22 -9.25 -0.85
C THR A 202 3.92 -9.47 -0.09
N LEU A 203 3.13 -8.42 0.19
CA LEU A 203 1.81 -8.61 0.80
C LEU A 203 0.89 -9.41 -0.13
N TRP A 204 0.87 -9.08 -1.42
CA TRP A 204 -0.01 -9.71 -2.40
C TRP A 204 0.31 -11.20 -2.56
N SER A 205 1.59 -11.59 -2.53
CA SER A 205 2.00 -12.99 -2.65
C SER A 205 1.62 -13.85 -1.45
N ILE A 206 1.67 -13.28 -0.24
CA ILE A 206 1.27 -13.97 1.00
C ILE A 206 -0.24 -13.89 1.27
N TRP A 207 -0.93 -12.95 0.62
CA TRP A 207 -2.35 -12.75 0.83
C TRP A 207 -3.14 -13.87 0.16
N PRO A 208 -3.95 -14.64 0.90
CA PRO A 208 -4.72 -15.72 0.30
C PRO A 208 -5.68 -15.13 -0.74
N SER A 209 -5.43 -15.41 -2.01
CA SER A 209 -6.38 -15.16 -3.08
C SER A 209 -7.64 -15.95 -2.74
N SER A 210 -8.77 -15.26 -2.61
CA SER A 210 -10.07 -15.91 -2.46
C SER A 210 -10.47 -16.52 -3.80
N GLY A 211 -9.79 -17.61 -4.17
CA GLY A 211 -10.26 -18.56 -5.16
C GLY A 211 -10.86 -19.75 -4.41
N PRO A 212 -12.18 -19.86 -4.27
CA PRO A 212 -12.80 -21.12 -3.92
C PRO A 212 -12.82 -22.01 -5.17
N ALA A 213 -12.48 -23.29 -5.04
CA ALA A 213 -12.86 -24.37 -5.96
C ALA A 213 -12.23 -24.50 -7.37
N ARG A 214 -11.46 -23.55 -7.93
CA ARG A 214 -10.87 -23.79 -9.28
C ARG A 214 -9.82 -24.90 -9.32
N ALA A 215 -9.04 -25.08 -8.26
CA ALA A 215 -8.03 -26.16 -8.21
C ALA A 215 -8.66 -27.55 -8.01
N LEU A 216 -9.77 -27.63 -7.26
CA LEU A 216 -10.46 -28.90 -7.01
C LEU A 216 -11.37 -29.30 -8.18
N VAL A 217 -12.02 -28.34 -8.85
CA VAL A 217 -12.84 -28.61 -10.06
C VAL A 217 -11.96 -28.95 -11.26
N ALA A 218 -10.82 -28.27 -11.47
CA ALA A 218 -9.89 -28.65 -12.53
C ALA A 218 -9.29 -30.05 -12.31
N GLY A 219 -9.02 -30.43 -11.06
CA GLY A 219 -8.58 -31.80 -10.72
C GLY A 219 -9.67 -32.86 -10.94
N HIS A 220 -10.92 -32.56 -10.59
CA HIS A 220 -12.05 -33.48 -10.79
C HIS A 220 -12.46 -33.61 -12.26
N GLU A 221 -12.44 -32.53 -13.05
CA GLU A 221 -12.77 -32.58 -14.49
C GLU A 221 -11.70 -33.31 -15.31
N VAL A 222 -10.41 -33.14 -14.96
CA VAL A 222 -9.31 -33.89 -15.58
C VAL A 222 -9.43 -35.38 -15.21
N SER A 223 -9.65 -35.71 -13.93
CA SER A 223 -9.83 -37.09 -13.48
C SER A 223 -11.06 -37.77 -14.09
N ALA A 224 -12.19 -37.06 -14.20
CA ALA A 224 -13.41 -37.59 -14.80
C ALA A 224 -13.27 -37.79 -16.32
N ARG A 225 -12.61 -36.88 -17.04
CA ARG A 225 -12.29 -37.08 -18.46
C ARG A 225 -11.36 -38.27 -18.67
N GLN A 226 -10.38 -38.46 -17.78
CA GLN A 226 -9.43 -39.57 -17.88
C GLN A 226 -10.09 -40.92 -17.61
N GLN A 227 -11.04 -40.97 -16.66
CA GLN A 227 -11.86 -42.16 -16.38
C GLN A 227 -12.84 -42.47 -17.52
N VAL A 228 -13.46 -41.47 -18.15
CA VAL A 228 -14.34 -41.68 -19.31
C VAL A 228 -13.55 -42.16 -20.53
N LEU A 229 -12.34 -41.64 -20.76
CA LEU A 229 -11.48 -42.09 -21.85
C LEU A 229 -10.90 -43.49 -21.65
N THR A 230 -10.70 -43.93 -20.40
CA THR A 230 -10.28 -45.32 -20.08
C THR A 230 -11.44 -46.30 -20.04
N ALA A 231 -12.66 -45.87 -19.70
CA ALA A 231 -13.85 -46.71 -19.73
C ALA A 231 -14.47 -46.87 -21.13
N ALA A 232 -14.14 -45.98 -22.08
CA ALA A 232 -14.61 -46.03 -23.46
C ALA A 232 -13.81 -47.00 -24.36
N ASP A 233 -12.81 -47.70 -23.82
CA ASP A 233 -12.07 -48.76 -24.52
C ASP A 233 -12.14 -50.11 -23.77
N PRO A 234 -13.27 -50.84 -23.85
CA PRO A 234 -13.39 -52.17 -23.25
C PRO A 234 -13.15 -53.31 -24.25
N GLN A 235 -12.60 -53.07 -25.45
CA GLN A 235 -12.36 -54.14 -26.43
C GLN A 235 -11.07 -53.94 -27.23
N SER A 236 -9.92 -54.16 -26.59
CA SER A 236 -8.77 -54.75 -27.28
C SER A 236 -7.85 -55.55 -26.35
N ASP A 237 -8.38 -56.15 -25.29
CA ASP A 237 -7.80 -57.38 -24.74
C ASP A 237 -8.41 -58.54 -25.53
N ASP A 238 -7.68 -59.05 -26.54
CA ASP A 238 -7.34 -60.47 -26.59
C ASP A 238 -6.36 -60.77 -27.73
N LEU A 239 -5.15 -61.06 -27.29
CA LEU A 239 -4.02 -61.58 -28.03
C LEU A 239 -4.25 -63.04 -28.42
N LEU A 240 -3.74 -63.38 -29.61
CA LEU A 240 -2.82 -64.49 -29.87
C LEU A 240 -3.20 -65.92 -29.41
N TYR A 241 -3.07 -66.81 -30.40
CA TYR A 241 -2.97 -68.28 -30.38
C TYR A 241 -4.25 -69.09 -30.59
#